data_AF-A0A3N1I1J5-F1
#
_entry.id   AF-A0A3N1I1J5-F1
#
_cell.length_a   1.000
_cell.length_b   1.000
_cell.length_c   1.000
_cell.angle_alpha   90.00
_cell.angle_beta   90.00
_cell.angle_gamma   90.00
#
_symmetry.space_group_name_H-M   'P 1'
#
loop_
_entity.id
_entity.type
_entity.pdbx_description
1 polymer ?
#
loop_
_entity_poly.entity_id
_entity_poly.type
_entity_poly.pdbx_seq_one_letter_code
_entity_poly.pdbx_strand_id
1 'polypeptide(L)'
;LMDSVMETEMGDVTLSKEEIDLSYRYIYPVFAVGYNWLQSNADSAKDLGNKIDETIRFYREKGRKCEKVILITHSMGSLVARHYTQNMDGEKNVLGVVHGVMPSLGAAATYRRMKAGTENPQGDVKGWLASQVLGADSWAMTAVLSQSPGPLQLLPGREYGSHWLKIIDGKYTYSYPDNNPYEDIYLQRDKWWGLCDDSLINPGKSYTQQALNNDWLSFSAIIERKVMRFIEDLAGKYHHNTYAFYSADKAFASYGDICWQAKTPPVDEWINRHRSRDASQGRIVDKSERQDIRTIASPLSGAGWAKGIKQTYQILPAEEGGDGTVPVRSGRIPESRLKARYQVSVGHEPAYQSPLAQEFTLRALVKTTQKIKSS
;
A
#
# COMPACT_ATOMS: atom_id res chain seq x y z
N LEU A 1 18.12 18.96 20.30
CA LEU A 1 18.78 17.94 19.44
C LEU A 1 19.89 17.21 20.19
N MET A 2 20.92 17.90 20.71
CA MET A 2 21.97 17.22 21.51
C MET A 2 21.44 16.73 22.86
N ASP A 3 20.64 17.57 23.54
CA ASP A 3 20.15 17.27 24.89
C ASP A 3 18.84 16.47 24.90
N SER A 4 18.22 16.26 23.73
CA SER A 4 17.01 15.43 23.62
C SER A 4 17.40 13.99 23.28
N VAL A 5 16.92 13.04 24.08
CA VAL A 5 17.02 11.60 23.79
C VAL A 5 15.80 11.22 22.95
N MET A 6 16.06 10.55 21.83
CA MET A 6 15.00 9.96 21.00
C MET A 6 15.21 8.44 20.99
N GLU A 7 14.39 7.74 21.77
CA GLU A 7 14.40 6.29 21.80
C GLU A 7 13.82 5.75 20.50
N THR A 8 14.67 5.07 19.74
CA THR A 8 14.31 4.33 18.54
C THR A 8 14.07 2.87 18.90
N GLU A 9 13.24 2.20 18.11
CA GLU A 9 13.02 0.76 18.29
C GLU A 9 14.28 -0.05 17.94
N MET A 10 15.08 0.47 17.01
CA MET A 10 16.39 -0.06 16.65
C MET A 10 17.28 1.06 16.11
N GLY A 11 18.60 0.91 16.32
CA GLY A 11 19.65 1.78 15.78
C GLY A 11 19.73 3.16 16.43
N ASP A 12 20.93 3.71 16.61
CA ASP A 12 21.13 4.96 17.34
C ASP A 12 21.06 6.21 16.44
N VAL A 13 20.23 7.18 16.87
CA VAL A 13 20.07 8.50 16.24
C VAL A 13 20.47 9.66 17.17
N THR A 14 21.15 9.35 18.27
CA THR A 14 21.78 10.33 19.16
C THR A 14 22.88 11.07 18.41
N LEU A 15 22.92 12.40 18.52
CA LEU A 15 23.87 13.22 17.78
C LEU A 15 25.00 13.68 18.69
N SER A 16 26.24 13.39 18.30
CA SER A 16 27.45 13.99 18.89
C SER A 16 27.71 15.39 18.33
N LYS A 17 28.55 16.17 19.02
CA LYS A 17 28.84 17.55 18.62
C LYS A 17 29.56 17.57 17.28
N GLU A 18 30.48 16.62 17.09
CA GLU A 18 31.26 16.45 15.89
C GLU A 18 30.39 16.11 14.67
N GLU A 19 29.33 15.32 14.86
CA GLU A 19 28.38 14.99 13.79
C GLU A 19 27.57 16.21 13.36
N ILE A 20 27.13 17.02 14.34
CA ILE A 20 26.42 18.27 14.09
C ILE A 20 27.33 19.29 13.40
N ASP A 21 28.55 19.49 13.93
CA ASP A 21 29.54 20.40 13.38
C ASP A 21 29.89 20.04 11.93
N LEU A 22 29.94 18.73 11.58
CA LEU A 22 30.11 18.31 10.19
C LEU A 22 28.92 18.73 9.33
N SER A 23 27.68 18.56 9.81
CA SER A 23 26.48 18.89 9.04
C SER A 23 26.44 20.37 8.65
N TYR A 24 26.90 21.28 9.52
CA TYR A 24 26.99 22.72 9.22
C TYR A 24 28.01 23.08 8.13
N ARG A 25 28.86 22.15 7.69
CA ARG A 25 29.78 22.35 6.56
C ARG A 25 29.10 22.16 5.20
N TYR A 26 27.85 21.70 5.17
CA TYR A 26 27.08 21.46 3.95
C TYR A 26 25.83 22.35 3.90
N ILE A 27 25.37 22.64 2.68
CA ILE A 27 24.11 23.33 2.43
C ILE A 27 23.12 22.27 1.96
N TYR A 28 21.92 22.25 2.56
CA TYR A 28 20.86 21.29 2.26
C TYR A 28 19.67 21.97 1.56
N PRO A 29 19.78 22.33 0.27
CA PRO A 29 18.64 22.81 -0.47
C PRO A 29 17.59 21.69 -0.59
N VAL A 30 16.34 22.00 -0.25
CA VAL A 30 15.23 21.03 -0.30
C VAL A 30 14.47 21.20 -1.62
N PHE A 31 14.32 20.10 -2.35
CA PHE A 31 13.55 20.05 -3.59
C PHE A 31 12.33 19.16 -3.41
N ALA A 32 11.16 19.65 -3.80
CA ALA A 32 9.97 18.83 -3.92
C ALA A 32 9.95 18.18 -5.31
N VAL A 33 9.96 16.85 -5.36
CA VAL A 33 9.87 16.07 -6.60
C VAL A 33 8.52 15.38 -6.64
N GLY A 34 7.50 16.13 -7.09
CA GLY A 34 6.19 15.56 -7.39
C GLY A 34 6.28 14.59 -8.56
N TYR A 35 5.41 13.59 -8.58
CA TYR A 35 5.33 12.60 -9.65
C TYR A 35 3.88 12.24 -9.94
N ASN A 36 3.62 11.71 -11.14
CA ASN A 36 2.30 11.20 -11.50
C ASN A 36 2.05 9.87 -10.79
N TRP A 37 1.32 9.89 -9.68
CA TRP A 37 1.09 8.69 -8.88
C TRP A 37 0.19 7.64 -9.56
N LEU A 38 -0.49 7.97 -10.66
CA LEU A 38 -1.27 7.01 -11.46
C LEU A 38 -0.38 6.10 -12.32
N GLN A 39 0.75 6.63 -12.80
CA GLN A 39 1.69 5.88 -13.65
C GLN A 39 2.49 4.87 -12.82
N SER A 40 3.25 3.99 -13.48
CA SER A 40 4.07 3.01 -12.76
C SER A 40 5.09 3.73 -11.87
N ASN A 41 5.32 3.24 -10.66
CA ASN A 41 6.39 3.74 -9.80
C ASN A 41 7.78 3.52 -10.44
N ALA A 42 7.93 2.57 -11.38
CA ALA A 42 9.15 2.43 -12.18
C ALA A 42 9.37 3.61 -13.14
N ASP A 43 8.30 4.08 -13.81
CA ASP A 43 8.37 5.26 -14.69
C ASP A 43 8.65 6.52 -13.84
N SER A 44 7.97 6.65 -12.69
CA SER A 44 8.23 7.74 -11.73
C SER A 44 9.65 7.70 -11.16
N ALA A 45 10.26 6.52 -11.03
CA ALA A 45 11.64 6.37 -10.57
C ALA A 45 12.65 6.84 -11.63
N LYS A 46 12.33 6.67 -12.91
CA LYS A 46 13.09 7.27 -14.02
C LYS A 46 13.01 8.79 -13.98
N ASP A 47 11.83 9.35 -13.76
CA ASP A 47 11.64 10.80 -13.64
C ASP A 47 12.40 11.36 -12.42
N LEU A 48 12.37 10.64 -11.30
CA LEU A 48 13.17 10.97 -10.11
C LEU A 48 14.67 10.99 -10.45
N GLY A 49 15.18 9.98 -11.16
CA GLY A 49 16.58 9.92 -11.60
C GLY A 49 16.98 11.11 -12.46
N ASN A 50 16.15 11.46 -13.44
CA ASN A 50 16.37 12.65 -14.29
C ASN A 50 16.46 13.93 -13.45
N LYS A 51 15.58 14.08 -12.45
CA LYS A 51 15.58 15.27 -11.59
C LYS A 51 16.80 15.35 -10.68
N ILE A 52 17.28 14.20 -10.20
CA ILE A 52 18.52 14.11 -9.41
C ILE A 52 19.71 14.54 -10.27
N ASP A 53 19.83 14.01 -11.48
CA ASP A 53 20.93 14.34 -12.40
C ASP A 53 20.90 15.82 -12.80
N GLU A 54 19.72 16.39 -13.08
CA GLU A 54 19.52 17.82 -13.34
C GLU A 54 19.99 18.67 -12.14
N THR A 55 19.58 18.29 -10.93
CA THR A 55 19.90 19.03 -9.70
C THR A 55 21.40 19.00 -9.39
N ILE A 56 22.03 17.83 -9.50
CA ILE A 56 23.47 17.67 -9.30
C ILE A 56 24.23 18.54 -10.31
N ARG A 57 23.83 18.48 -11.59
CA ARG A 57 24.45 19.27 -12.66
C ARG A 57 24.31 20.77 -12.44
N PHE A 58 23.11 21.24 -12.11
CA PHE A 58 22.83 22.65 -11.83
C PHE A 58 23.78 23.23 -10.76
N TYR A 59 24.02 22.49 -9.68
CA TYR A 59 24.95 22.94 -8.64
C TYR A 59 26.41 22.87 -9.08
N ARG A 60 26.81 21.84 -9.82
CA ARG A 60 28.17 21.74 -10.38
C ARG A 60 28.48 22.90 -11.33
N GLU A 61 27.55 23.25 -12.21
CA GLU A 61 27.67 24.37 -13.14
C GLU A 61 27.77 25.73 -12.43
N LYS A 62 27.21 25.85 -11.22
CA LYS A 62 27.36 27.01 -10.33
C LYS A 62 28.62 26.97 -9.46
N GLY A 63 29.57 26.08 -9.75
CA GLY A 63 30.82 25.95 -9.02
C GLY A 63 30.67 25.34 -7.62
N ARG A 64 29.56 24.65 -7.32
CA ARG A 64 29.35 23.96 -6.04
C ARG A 64 29.69 22.47 -6.17
N LYS A 65 30.36 21.91 -5.17
CA LYS A 65 30.58 20.46 -5.08
C LYS A 65 29.27 19.76 -4.68
N CYS A 66 28.67 19.05 -5.62
CA CYS A 66 27.50 18.20 -5.42
C CYS A 66 27.74 16.85 -6.09
N GLU A 67 27.76 15.77 -5.32
CA GLU A 67 28.05 14.41 -5.83
C GLU A 67 26.90 13.44 -5.61
N LYS A 68 26.15 13.61 -4.52
CA LYS A 68 25.04 12.75 -4.12
C LYS A 68 23.91 13.58 -3.53
N VAL A 69 22.71 13.02 -3.51
CA VAL A 69 21.53 13.58 -2.83
C VAL A 69 21.13 12.74 -1.61
N ILE A 70 20.31 13.29 -0.73
CA ILE A 70 19.62 12.53 0.32
C ILE A 70 18.13 12.50 -0.07
N LEU A 71 17.52 11.32 -0.07
CA LEU A 71 16.09 11.19 -0.38
C LEU A 71 15.28 11.15 0.92
N ILE A 72 14.28 12.00 1.02
CA ILE A 72 13.26 11.95 2.08
C ILE A 72 11.94 11.64 1.39
N THR A 73 11.26 10.61 1.85
CA THR A 73 10.11 10.05 1.15
C THR A 73 8.92 9.91 2.09
N HIS A 74 7.73 9.97 1.51
CA HIS A 74 6.45 9.76 2.18
C HIS A 74 5.68 8.68 1.44
N SER A 75 5.10 7.74 2.18
CA SER A 75 4.17 6.73 1.64
C SER A 75 4.73 6.03 0.39
N MET A 76 3.97 5.99 -0.70
CA MET A 76 4.30 5.36 -1.98
C MET A 76 5.55 5.96 -2.66
N GLY A 77 5.91 7.22 -2.36
CA GLY A 77 7.16 7.82 -2.87
C GLY A 77 8.40 7.05 -2.41
N SER A 78 8.28 6.29 -1.33
CA SER A 78 9.32 5.37 -0.86
C SER A 78 9.57 4.21 -1.84
N LEU A 79 8.53 3.72 -2.52
CA LEU A 79 8.65 2.66 -3.54
C LEU A 79 9.36 3.19 -4.79
N VAL A 80 9.09 4.44 -5.17
CA VAL A 80 9.81 5.14 -6.25
C VAL A 80 11.29 5.25 -5.92
N ALA A 81 11.64 5.73 -4.72
CA ALA A 81 13.03 5.87 -4.28
C ALA A 81 13.75 4.51 -4.18
N ARG A 82 13.08 3.48 -3.65
CA ARG A 82 13.62 2.11 -3.60
C ARG A 82 13.88 1.59 -5.02
N HIS A 83 12.93 1.76 -5.94
CA HIS A 83 13.12 1.27 -7.31
C HIS A 83 14.28 1.98 -8.01
N TYR A 84 14.36 3.31 -7.90
CA TYR A 84 15.48 4.08 -8.45
C TYR A 84 16.82 3.61 -7.90
N THR A 85 16.93 3.48 -6.56
CA THR A 85 18.22 3.13 -5.94
C THR A 85 18.61 1.68 -6.21
N GLN A 86 17.66 0.74 -6.16
CA GLN A 86 17.95 -0.69 -6.11
C GLN A 86 17.82 -1.43 -7.44
N ASN A 87 17.06 -0.89 -8.39
CA ASN A 87 16.79 -1.54 -9.67
C ASN A 87 17.22 -0.71 -10.89
N MET A 88 17.79 0.49 -10.69
CA MET A 88 18.20 1.40 -11.78
C MET A 88 19.62 1.97 -11.62
N ASP A 89 20.48 1.31 -10.83
CA ASP A 89 21.84 1.79 -10.49
C ASP A 89 21.89 3.21 -9.88
N GLY A 90 20.76 3.71 -9.38
CA GLY A 90 20.62 5.06 -8.82
C GLY A 90 21.27 5.24 -7.45
N GLU A 91 21.57 4.14 -6.74
CA GLU A 91 22.18 4.16 -5.41
C GLU A 91 23.50 4.95 -5.36
N LYS A 92 24.31 4.91 -6.43
CA LYS A 92 25.57 5.69 -6.50
C LYS A 92 25.37 7.21 -6.37
N ASN A 93 24.20 7.71 -6.76
CA ASN A 93 23.84 9.13 -6.72
C ASN A 93 23.13 9.51 -5.40
N VAL A 94 22.90 8.55 -4.49
CA VAL A 94 22.15 8.74 -3.25
C VAL A 94 23.06 8.44 -2.07
N LEU A 95 23.15 9.36 -1.11
CA LEU A 95 23.95 9.18 0.11
C LEU A 95 23.19 8.38 1.17
N GLY A 96 21.87 8.51 1.19
CA GLY A 96 20.99 7.84 2.13
C GLY A 96 19.53 8.17 1.87
N VAL A 97 18.65 7.39 2.49
CA VAL A 97 17.21 7.52 2.33
C VAL A 97 16.53 7.55 3.70
N VAL A 98 15.58 8.46 3.88
CA VAL A 98 14.65 8.49 5.02
C VAL A 98 13.25 8.18 4.51
N HIS A 99 12.67 7.09 4.99
CA HIS A 99 11.30 6.66 4.68
C HIS A 99 10.34 7.06 5.79
N GLY A 100 9.26 7.76 5.44
CA GLY A 100 8.15 8.02 6.34
C GLY A 100 6.92 7.22 5.89
N VAL A 101 6.31 6.47 6.82
CA VAL A 101 5.05 5.73 6.63
C VAL A 101 4.99 4.91 5.34
N MET A 102 6.09 4.21 5.03
CA MET A 102 6.19 3.43 3.80
C MET A 102 5.34 2.15 3.84
N PRO A 103 4.52 1.87 2.81
CA PRO A 103 3.86 0.57 2.62
C PRO A 103 4.86 -0.46 2.09
N SER A 104 5.82 -0.90 2.92
CA SER A 104 6.96 -1.69 2.46
C SER A 104 6.62 -3.04 1.82
N LEU A 105 5.50 -3.64 2.24
CA LEU A 105 4.97 -4.93 1.77
C LEU A 105 3.65 -4.76 0.99
N GLY A 106 3.18 -3.52 0.80
CA GLY A 106 1.84 -3.20 0.30
C GLY A 106 0.82 -2.97 1.42
N ALA A 107 -0.43 -2.71 1.06
CA ALA A 107 -1.53 -2.45 1.99
C ALA A 107 -2.83 -3.07 1.47
N ALA A 108 -3.45 -3.94 2.29
CA ALA A 108 -4.73 -4.55 1.97
C ALA A 108 -5.88 -3.52 1.85
N ALA A 109 -5.68 -2.30 2.37
CA ALA A 109 -6.52 -1.13 2.10
C ALA A 109 -6.77 -0.92 0.60
N THR A 110 -5.80 -1.19 -0.28
CA THR A 110 -5.97 -1.06 -1.74
C THR A 110 -7.04 -2.02 -2.28
N TYR A 111 -7.10 -3.25 -1.78
CA TYR A 111 -8.18 -4.19 -2.10
C TYR A 111 -9.53 -3.64 -1.62
N ARG A 112 -9.61 -3.20 -0.36
CA ARG A 112 -10.84 -2.61 0.21
C ARG A 112 -11.31 -1.43 -0.64
N ARG A 113 -10.38 -0.60 -1.11
CA ARG A 113 -10.70 0.58 -1.92
C ARG A 113 -11.31 0.24 -3.26
N MET A 114 -10.78 -0.75 -3.96
CA MET A 114 -11.40 -1.23 -5.20
C MET A 114 -12.79 -1.85 -4.92
N LYS A 115 -12.94 -2.63 -3.85
CA LYS A 115 -14.22 -3.29 -3.55
C LYS A 115 -15.27 -2.43 -2.88
N ALA A 116 -14.92 -1.37 -2.17
CA ALA A 116 -15.85 -0.67 -1.28
C ALA A 116 -15.68 0.85 -1.23
N GLY A 117 -14.80 1.45 -2.05
CA GLY A 117 -14.55 2.90 -2.01
C GLY A 117 -13.56 3.32 -0.92
N THR A 118 -13.53 4.59 -0.54
CA THR A 118 -12.66 5.06 0.56
C THR A 118 -13.25 4.76 1.94
N GLU A 119 -12.35 4.66 2.93
CA GLU A 119 -12.66 4.33 4.31
C GLU A 119 -13.19 5.58 5.04
N ASN A 120 -14.36 6.09 4.61
CA ASN A 120 -15.26 7.05 5.27
C ASN A 120 -16.04 7.89 4.22
N PRO A 121 -17.26 7.49 3.82
CA PRO A 121 -18.14 8.35 3.03
C PRO A 121 -18.86 9.43 3.87
N GLN A 122 -18.91 9.28 5.19
CA GLN A 122 -19.66 10.16 6.10
C GLN A 122 -18.75 10.79 7.16
N GLY A 123 -18.27 12.01 6.88
CA GLY A 123 -17.92 12.98 7.92
C GLY A 123 -16.56 12.85 8.61
N ASP A 124 -15.45 12.88 7.88
CA ASP A 124 -14.28 13.75 8.13
C ASP A 124 -13.29 13.56 6.96
N VAL A 125 -13.05 14.60 6.17
CA VAL A 125 -12.37 14.49 4.87
C VAL A 125 -10.86 14.60 5.06
N LYS A 126 -10.18 13.53 5.50
CA LYS A 126 -8.71 13.41 5.40
C LYS A 126 -8.24 11.97 5.26
N GLY A 127 -8.37 11.43 4.05
CA GLY A 127 -7.63 10.25 3.61
C GLY A 127 -6.83 10.59 2.35
N TRP A 128 -5.59 10.11 2.25
CA TRP A 128 -4.68 10.33 1.10
C TRP A 128 -5.41 10.12 -0.24
N LEU A 129 -6.20 9.06 -0.32
CA LEU A 129 -6.95 8.73 -1.52
C LEU A 129 -8.17 9.64 -1.75
N ALA A 130 -8.91 10.05 -0.73
CA ALA A 130 -10.05 10.97 -0.89
C ALA A 130 -9.60 12.34 -1.45
N SER A 131 -8.36 12.75 -1.20
CA SER A 131 -7.75 13.97 -1.76
C SER A 131 -7.28 13.84 -3.21
N GLN A 132 -7.02 12.60 -3.69
CA GLN A 132 -6.44 12.32 -5.02
C GLN A 132 -7.44 11.65 -5.98
N VAL A 133 -8.40 10.89 -5.45
CA VAL A 133 -9.49 10.17 -6.13
C VAL A 133 -10.76 10.34 -5.29
N LEU A 134 -11.72 11.09 -5.82
CA LEU A 134 -13.00 11.41 -5.16
C LEU A 134 -13.97 10.20 -5.04
N GLY A 135 -13.46 8.96 -5.12
CA GLY A 135 -14.28 7.76 -5.18
C GLY A 135 -14.77 7.32 -3.80
N ALA A 136 -15.96 7.77 -3.42
CA ALA A 136 -16.64 7.31 -2.22
C ALA A 136 -17.12 5.84 -2.31
N ASP A 137 -17.01 5.21 -3.48
CA ASP A 137 -17.53 3.86 -3.75
C ASP A 137 -16.63 3.02 -4.68
N SER A 138 -16.95 1.73 -4.82
CA SER A 138 -16.19 0.78 -5.63
C SER A 138 -16.17 1.12 -7.12
N TRP A 139 -17.20 1.80 -7.64
CA TRP A 139 -17.31 2.13 -9.05
C TRP A 139 -16.28 3.19 -9.44
N ALA A 140 -16.25 4.29 -8.70
CA ALA A 140 -15.29 5.36 -8.96
C ALA A 140 -13.85 4.88 -8.72
N MET A 141 -13.62 4.11 -7.65
CA MET A 141 -12.30 3.60 -7.34
C MET A 141 -11.80 2.58 -8.36
N THR A 142 -12.60 1.57 -8.72
CA THR A 142 -12.19 0.53 -9.66
C THR A 142 -11.96 1.07 -11.07
N ALA A 143 -12.80 2.01 -11.54
CA ALA A 143 -12.64 2.61 -12.86
C ALA A 143 -11.28 3.30 -13.03
N VAL A 144 -10.78 3.95 -11.98
CA VAL A 144 -9.47 4.62 -11.99
C VAL A 144 -8.33 3.62 -11.71
N LEU A 145 -8.43 2.86 -10.62
CA LEU A 145 -7.33 2.03 -10.13
C LEU A 145 -7.04 0.84 -11.06
N SER A 146 -8.06 0.21 -11.64
CA SER A 146 -7.85 -0.94 -12.55
C SER A 146 -6.99 -0.60 -13.77
N GLN A 147 -6.89 0.67 -14.14
CA GLN A 147 -6.11 1.15 -15.29
C GLN A 147 -4.80 1.84 -14.88
N SER A 148 -4.56 1.97 -13.57
CA SER A 148 -3.48 2.78 -13.00
C SER A 148 -2.47 1.88 -12.26
N PRO A 149 -1.30 1.58 -12.86
CA PRO A 149 -0.31 0.70 -12.24
C PRO A 149 0.25 1.25 -10.92
N GLY A 150 0.37 2.57 -10.75
CA GLY A 150 0.95 3.17 -9.54
C GLY A 150 0.20 2.77 -8.26
N PRO A 151 -1.11 3.04 -8.15
CA PRO A 151 -1.91 2.59 -7.01
C PRO A 151 -1.98 1.07 -6.87
N LEU A 152 -2.02 0.31 -7.99
CA LEU A 152 -2.03 -1.14 -7.93
C LEU A 152 -0.72 -1.72 -7.38
N GLN A 153 0.41 -1.03 -7.52
CA GLN A 153 1.68 -1.40 -6.90
C GLN A 153 1.71 -1.23 -5.36
N LEU A 154 0.63 -0.71 -4.76
CA LEU A 154 0.39 -0.74 -3.31
C LEU A 154 -0.34 -2.01 -2.86
N LEU A 155 -0.76 -2.89 -3.76
CA LEU A 155 -1.35 -4.16 -3.38
C LEU A 155 -0.34 -5.03 -2.61
N PRO A 156 -0.79 -5.86 -1.65
CA PRO A 156 0.05 -6.87 -1.02
C PRO A 156 0.82 -7.75 -2.04
N GLY A 157 2.13 -7.85 -1.87
CA GLY A 157 2.98 -8.81 -2.59
C GLY A 157 3.07 -10.16 -1.88
N ARG A 158 3.94 -11.06 -2.36
CA ARG A 158 4.19 -12.36 -1.68
C ARG A 158 4.73 -12.20 -0.26
N GLU A 159 5.64 -11.25 -0.04
CA GLU A 159 6.24 -10.99 1.29
C GLU A 159 5.23 -10.43 2.32
N TYR A 160 4.06 -9.95 1.89
CA TYR A 160 3.01 -9.50 2.81
C TYR A 160 2.44 -10.65 3.67
N GLY A 161 2.56 -11.89 3.18
CA GLY A 161 2.10 -13.11 3.84
C GLY A 161 0.83 -13.68 3.23
N SER A 162 0.48 -14.89 3.70
CA SER A 162 -0.70 -15.63 3.29
C SER A 162 -1.93 -15.25 4.12
N HIS A 163 -3.12 -15.64 3.63
CA HIS A 163 -4.39 -15.60 4.38
C HIS A 163 -4.85 -14.23 4.92
N TRP A 164 -4.45 -13.13 4.28
CA TRP A 164 -4.90 -11.78 4.67
C TRP A 164 -6.30 -11.43 4.16
N LEU A 165 -6.82 -12.08 3.11
CA LEU A 165 -8.21 -11.95 2.67
C LEU A 165 -9.02 -13.13 3.21
N LYS A 166 -10.09 -12.87 3.96
CA LYS A 166 -10.89 -13.88 4.65
C LYS A 166 -12.37 -13.74 4.30
N ILE A 167 -13.04 -14.86 4.09
CA ILE A 167 -14.49 -14.97 3.96
C ILE A 167 -14.99 -15.80 5.14
N ILE A 168 -15.66 -15.15 6.08
CA ILE A 168 -16.17 -15.73 7.31
C ILE A 168 -17.65 -16.03 7.11
N ASP A 169 -17.99 -17.31 7.00
CA ASP A 169 -19.37 -17.79 6.84
C ASP A 169 -19.75 -18.69 8.03
N GLY A 170 -20.26 -18.06 9.09
CA GLY A 170 -20.53 -18.73 10.35
C GLY A 170 -19.24 -19.32 10.94
N LYS A 171 -19.19 -20.66 11.07
CA LYS A 171 -18.02 -21.39 11.59
C LYS A 171 -16.94 -21.66 10.54
N TYR A 172 -17.21 -21.41 9.27
CA TYR A 172 -16.28 -21.66 8.17
C TYR A 172 -15.52 -20.38 7.83
N THR A 173 -14.23 -20.49 7.57
CA THR A 173 -13.41 -19.37 7.10
C THR A 173 -12.58 -19.83 5.91
N TYR A 174 -12.79 -19.17 4.77
CA TYR A 174 -11.95 -19.32 3.58
C TYR A 174 -10.93 -18.20 3.60
N SER A 175 -9.65 -18.50 3.39
CA SER A 175 -8.58 -17.50 3.48
C SER A 175 -7.68 -17.54 2.26
N TYR A 176 -7.27 -16.38 1.78
CA TYR A 176 -6.42 -16.18 0.60
C TYR A 176 -5.35 -15.13 0.90
N PRO A 177 -4.20 -15.13 0.20
CA PRO A 177 -3.77 -16.17 -0.74
C PRO A 177 -3.29 -17.42 0.01
N ASP A 178 -3.34 -18.56 -0.68
CA ASP A 178 -2.69 -19.81 -0.24
C ASP A 178 -1.29 -19.91 -0.85
N ASN A 179 -1.16 -19.54 -2.13
CA ASN A 179 0.09 -19.57 -2.89
C ASN A 179 0.62 -18.16 -3.17
N ASN A 180 -0.16 -17.34 -3.87
CA ASN A 180 0.24 -15.98 -4.22
C ASN A 180 -0.98 -15.08 -4.48
N PRO A 181 -0.92 -13.80 -4.12
CA PRO A 181 -2.09 -12.91 -4.20
C PRO A 181 -2.49 -12.56 -5.64
N TYR A 182 -1.58 -12.66 -6.60
CA TYR A 182 -1.88 -12.32 -8.00
C TYR A 182 -2.87 -13.31 -8.61
N GLU A 183 -2.56 -14.60 -8.51
CA GLU A 183 -3.43 -15.66 -9.00
C GLU A 183 -4.59 -15.89 -8.06
N ASP A 184 -4.36 -15.95 -6.75
CA ASP A 184 -5.39 -16.35 -5.80
C ASP A 184 -6.41 -15.23 -5.52
N ILE A 185 -6.12 -13.96 -5.83
CA ILE A 185 -7.01 -12.83 -5.50
C ILE A 185 -7.16 -11.86 -6.67
N TYR A 186 -6.06 -11.34 -7.23
CA TYR A 186 -6.11 -10.19 -8.14
C TYR A 186 -6.66 -10.54 -9.52
N LEU A 187 -6.35 -11.74 -10.01
CA LEU A 187 -6.78 -12.25 -11.31
C LEU A 187 -7.99 -13.21 -11.21
N GLN A 188 -8.66 -13.26 -10.06
CA GLN A 188 -9.88 -14.06 -9.86
C GLN A 188 -11.11 -13.36 -10.44
N ARG A 189 -11.26 -13.40 -11.77
CA ARG A 189 -12.33 -12.71 -12.51
C ARG A 189 -13.76 -13.07 -12.07
N ASP A 190 -14.03 -14.35 -11.87
CA ASP A 190 -15.38 -14.87 -11.65
C ASP A 190 -15.75 -15.01 -10.18
N LYS A 191 -14.85 -14.59 -9.27
CA LYS A 191 -15.06 -14.67 -7.83
C LYS A 191 -15.59 -13.34 -7.32
N TRP A 192 -16.68 -13.37 -6.56
CA TRP A 192 -17.28 -12.16 -6.00
C TRP A 192 -16.33 -11.39 -5.07
N TRP A 193 -15.39 -12.12 -4.46
CA TRP A 193 -14.33 -11.61 -3.60
C TRP A 193 -13.03 -11.32 -4.35
N GLY A 194 -12.94 -11.58 -5.66
CA GLY A 194 -11.80 -11.18 -6.48
C GLY A 194 -11.62 -9.66 -6.47
N LEU A 195 -10.39 -9.19 -6.68
CA LEU A 195 -10.02 -7.78 -6.54
C LEU A 195 -10.85 -6.84 -7.43
N CYS A 196 -11.06 -7.23 -8.68
CA CYS A 196 -11.58 -6.35 -9.71
C CYS A 196 -12.86 -6.93 -10.32
N ASP A 197 -13.96 -6.17 -10.20
CA ASP A 197 -15.20 -6.48 -10.89
C ASP A 197 -15.07 -5.96 -12.34
N ASP A 198 -15.03 -6.86 -13.32
CA ASP A 198 -14.66 -6.52 -14.71
C ASP A 198 -15.57 -5.47 -15.37
N SER A 199 -16.86 -5.48 -15.02
CA SER A 199 -17.84 -4.48 -15.44
C SER A 199 -17.53 -3.05 -14.95
N LEU A 200 -16.65 -2.89 -13.97
CA LEU A 200 -16.24 -1.59 -13.41
C LEU A 200 -14.89 -1.09 -13.94
N ILE A 201 -14.22 -1.82 -14.84
CA ILE A 201 -12.96 -1.38 -15.44
C ILE A 201 -13.20 -0.14 -16.33
N ASN A 202 -14.21 -0.21 -17.19
CA ASN A 202 -14.57 0.87 -18.11
C ASN A 202 -16.09 1.14 -18.10
N PRO A 203 -16.62 1.62 -16.96
CA PRO A 203 -18.05 1.79 -16.79
C PRO A 203 -18.57 2.80 -17.80
N GLY A 204 -19.68 2.47 -18.46
CA GLY A 204 -20.31 3.35 -19.45
C GLY A 204 -19.73 3.27 -20.87
N LYS A 205 -18.73 2.41 -21.13
CA LYS A 205 -18.22 2.16 -22.50
C LYS A 205 -18.29 0.68 -22.91
N SER A 206 -18.05 -0.22 -21.98
CA SER A 206 -17.96 -1.66 -22.28
C SER A 206 -19.30 -2.37 -22.03
N TYR A 207 -20.09 -2.52 -23.10
CA TYR A 207 -21.42 -3.12 -23.05
C TYR A 207 -21.51 -4.52 -23.68
N THR A 208 -20.47 -4.96 -24.40
CA THR A 208 -20.44 -6.28 -25.04
C THR A 208 -19.50 -7.23 -24.30
N GLN A 209 -19.73 -8.54 -24.40
CA GLN A 209 -18.84 -9.54 -23.81
C GLN A 209 -17.40 -9.41 -24.35
N GLN A 210 -17.25 -9.06 -25.62
CA GLN A 210 -15.95 -8.83 -26.23
C GLN A 210 -15.24 -7.61 -25.62
N ALA A 211 -15.94 -6.50 -25.38
CA ALA A 211 -15.37 -5.33 -24.73
C ALA A 211 -14.93 -5.64 -23.29
N LEU A 212 -15.79 -6.30 -22.50
CA LEU A 212 -15.45 -6.74 -21.14
C LEU A 212 -14.23 -7.68 -21.12
N ASN A 213 -14.12 -8.58 -22.09
CA ASN A 213 -12.95 -9.45 -22.22
C ASN A 213 -11.67 -8.67 -22.54
N ASN A 214 -11.73 -7.67 -23.42
CA ASN A 214 -10.59 -6.82 -23.75
C ASN A 214 -10.13 -5.96 -22.56
N ASP A 215 -11.08 -5.41 -21.81
CA ASP A 215 -10.81 -4.66 -20.58
C ASP A 215 -10.13 -5.56 -19.54
N TRP A 216 -10.66 -6.76 -19.34
CA TRP A 216 -10.07 -7.74 -18.42
C TRP A 216 -8.65 -8.16 -18.85
N LEU A 217 -8.41 -8.38 -20.15
CA LEU A 217 -7.07 -8.67 -20.67
C LEU A 217 -6.11 -7.52 -20.41
N SER A 218 -6.58 -6.28 -20.55
CA SER A 218 -5.77 -5.09 -20.29
C SER A 218 -5.42 -4.96 -18.80
N PHE A 219 -6.41 -5.14 -17.92
CA PHE A 219 -6.20 -5.17 -16.47
C PHE A 219 -5.24 -6.29 -16.06
N SER A 220 -5.44 -7.52 -16.58
CA SER A 220 -4.57 -8.66 -16.30
C SER A 220 -3.12 -8.38 -16.72
N ALA A 221 -2.93 -7.79 -17.91
CA ALA A 221 -1.61 -7.40 -18.38
C ALA A 221 -0.96 -6.33 -17.50
N ILE A 222 -1.73 -5.40 -16.91
CA ILE A 222 -1.21 -4.43 -15.93
C ILE A 222 -0.75 -5.17 -14.67
N ILE A 223 -1.60 -6.04 -14.11
CA ILE A 223 -1.26 -6.82 -12.92
C ILE A 223 0.02 -7.63 -13.15
N GLU A 224 0.11 -8.39 -14.23
CA GLU A 224 1.25 -9.27 -14.48
C GLU A 224 2.54 -8.49 -14.84
N ARG A 225 2.45 -7.51 -15.74
CA ARG A 225 3.64 -6.91 -16.36
C ARG A 225 4.14 -5.69 -15.61
N LYS A 226 3.26 -4.97 -14.91
CA LYS A 226 3.62 -3.72 -14.21
C LYS A 226 3.53 -3.84 -12.70
N VAL A 227 2.57 -4.58 -12.16
CA VAL A 227 2.34 -4.65 -10.71
C VAL A 227 3.17 -5.76 -10.08
N MET A 228 2.94 -7.02 -10.49
CA MET A 228 3.64 -8.19 -9.98
C MET A 228 5.14 -8.07 -10.12
N ARG A 229 5.64 -7.79 -11.33
CA ARG A 229 7.07 -7.60 -11.56
C ARG A 229 7.66 -6.52 -10.66
N PHE A 230 7.01 -5.35 -10.57
CA PHE A 230 7.51 -4.27 -9.74
C PHE A 230 7.59 -4.63 -8.25
N ILE A 231 6.50 -5.20 -7.71
CA ILE A 231 6.42 -5.56 -6.28
C ILE A 231 7.46 -6.63 -5.96
N GLU A 232 7.49 -7.71 -6.73
CA GLU A 232 8.37 -8.85 -6.46
C GLU A 232 9.85 -8.52 -6.74
N ASP A 233 10.16 -7.70 -7.76
CA ASP A 233 11.54 -7.26 -8.02
C ASP A 233 12.06 -6.29 -6.95
N LEU A 234 11.18 -5.67 -6.15
CA LEU A 234 11.56 -4.75 -5.08
C LEU A 234 11.62 -5.41 -3.70
N ALA A 235 11.09 -6.62 -3.58
CA ALA A 235 11.05 -7.42 -2.35
C ALA A 235 12.42 -7.48 -1.66
N GLY A 236 12.45 -7.18 -0.36
CA GLY A 236 13.68 -7.16 0.43
C GLY A 236 14.77 -6.14 0.03
N LYS A 237 14.61 -5.30 -1.01
CA LYS A 237 15.65 -4.37 -1.49
C LYS A 237 15.51 -2.97 -0.92
N TYR A 238 16.62 -2.46 -0.36
CA TYR A 238 16.71 -1.17 0.32
C TYR A 238 18.11 -0.58 0.16
N HIS A 239 18.20 0.75 0.06
CA HIS A 239 19.48 1.44 0.09
C HIS A 239 20.24 1.10 1.38
N HIS A 240 21.56 0.85 1.30
CA HIS A 240 22.33 0.36 2.45
C HIS A 240 22.35 1.34 3.64
N ASN A 241 22.11 2.62 3.39
CA ASN A 241 21.98 3.69 4.39
C ASN A 241 20.53 4.21 4.45
N THR A 242 19.63 3.39 4.98
CA THR A 242 18.19 3.70 5.09
C THR A 242 17.77 3.89 6.54
N TYR A 243 16.95 4.92 6.79
CA TYR A 243 16.29 5.19 8.06
C TYR A 243 14.79 5.22 7.82
N ALA A 244 13.99 4.76 8.78
CA ALA A 244 12.54 4.78 8.60
C ALA A 244 11.77 5.08 9.88
N PHE A 245 10.64 5.76 9.73
CA PHE A 245 9.63 5.82 10.79
C PHE A 245 8.28 5.34 10.27
N TYR A 246 7.49 4.81 11.19
CA TYR A 246 6.17 4.22 10.90
C TYR A 246 5.27 4.34 12.15
N SER A 247 3.97 4.11 11.98
CA SER A 247 3.03 3.99 13.10
C SER A 247 2.58 2.55 13.29
N ALA A 248 2.38 2.15 14.55
CA ALA A 248 1.76 0.89 14.95
C ALA A 248 0.58 1.14 15.91
N ASP A 249 0.10 2.38 15.99
CA ASP A 249 -0.94 2.76 16.95
C ASP A 249 -2.30 2.19 16.53
N LYS A 250 -3.02 1.61 17.49
CA LYS A 250 -4.39 1.11 17.29
C LYS A 250 -5.41 2.23 17.12
N ALA A 251 -5.10 3.45 17.55
CA ALA A 251 -5.92 4.63 17.29
C ALA A 251 -6.05 4.93 15.77
N PHE A 252 -5.04 4.50 14.99
CA PHE A 252 -5.05 4.58 13.53
C PHE A 252 -5.12 3.17 12.93
N ALA A 253 -6.18 2.44 13.29
CA ALA A 253 -6.39 1.07 12.81
C ALA A 253 -6.37 1.02 11.26
N SER A 254 -5.60 0.07 10.74
CA SER A 254 -5.35 -0.17 9.32
C SER A 254 -5.78 -1.58 8.94
N TYR A 255 -6.17 -1.76 7.68
CA TYR A 255 -6.45 -3.09 7.14
C TYR A 255 -5.15 -3.87 6.93
N GLY A 256 -4.79 -4.68 7.92
CA GLY A 256 -3.83 -5.78 7.80
C GLY A 256 -4.44 -7.00 7.13
N ASP A 257 -5.65 -7.34 7.55
CA ASP A 257 -6.50 -8.36 6.93
C ASP A 257 -7.79 -7.70 6.42
N ILE A 258 -8.41 -8.30 5.40
CA ILE A 258 -9.76 -7.98 4.93
C ILE A 258 -10.66 -9.16 5.25
N CYS A 259 -11.70 -8.93 6.04
CA CYS A 259 -12.63 -9.97 6.44
C CYS A 259 -14.04 -9.67 5.91
N TRP A 260 -14.52 -10.44 4.93
CA TRP A 260 -15.92 -10.45 4.53
C TRP A 260 -16.69 -11.39 5.46
N GLN A 261 -17.58 -10.85 6.29
CA GLN A 261 -18.38 -11.66 7.22
C GLN A 261 -19.84 -11.76 6.79
N ALA A 262 -20.34 -12.99 6.72
CA ALA A 262 -21.75 -13.28 6.44
C ALA A 262 -22.65 -12.79 7.58
N LYS A 263 -23.70 -12.05 7.22
CA LYS A 263 -24.90 -11.85 8.03
C LYS A 263 -25.97 -12.80 7.52
N THR A 264 -26.08 -13.95 8.17
CA THR A 264 -27.11 -14.95 7.84
C THR A 264 -28.29 -14.79 8.80
N PRO A 265 -29.52 -14.54 8.31
CA PRO A 265 -30.69 -14.50 9.17
C PRO A 265 -30.90 -15.83 9.92
N PRO A 266 -31.32 -15.82 11.20
CA PRO A 266 -31.51 -17.05 11.99
C PRO A 266 -32.47 -18.06 11.36
N VAL A 267 -33.49 -17.57 10.64
CA VAL A 267 -34.45 -18.43 9.92
C VAL A 267 -33.77 -19.21 8.80
N ASP A 268 -32.89 -18.57 8.03
CA ASP A 268 -32.18 -19.21 6.91
C ASP A 268 -31.13 -20.20 7.43
N GLU A 269 -30.49 -19.88 8.56
CA GLU A 269 -29.58 -20.78 9.25
C GLU A 269 -30.32 -22.02 9.78
N TRP A 270 -31.50 -21.85 10.38
CA TRP A 270 -32.32 -22.96 10.87
C TRP A 270 -32.81 -23.89 9.75
N ILE A 271 -33.34 -23.32 8.66
CA ILE A 271 -33.83 -24.09 7.49
C ILE A 271 -32.71 -24.93 6.87
N ASN A 272 -31.49 -24.38 6.82
CA ASN A 272 -30.34 -25.02 6.15
C ASN A 272 -29.34 -25.68 7.11
N ARG A 273 -29.67 -25.89 8.39
CA ARG A 273 -28.75 -26.36 9.44
C ARG A 273 -28.02 -27.68 9.17
N HIS A 274 -28.58 -28.54 8.30
CA HIS A 274 -27.99 -29.83 7.92
C HIS A 274 -27.34 -29.83 6.53
N ARG A 275 -27.14 -28.64 5.95
CA ARG A 275 -26.65 -28.47 4.59
C ARG A 275 -25.33 -27.73 4.63
N SER A 276 -24.39 -28.13 3.78
CA SER A 276 -23.14 -27.40 3.62
C SER A 276 -23.29 -26.39 2.49
N ARG A 277 -22.79 -25.17 2.73
CA ARG A 277 -22.81 -24.06 1.78
C ARG A 277 -21.38 -23.65 1.47
N ASP A 278 -21.15 -23.19 0.25
CA ASP A 278 -19.81 -22.78 -0.19
C ASP A 278 -19.80 -21.31 -0.62
N ALA A 279 -19.47 -20.43 0.33
CA ALA A 279 -19.38 -19.00 0.10
C ALA A 279 -18.33 -18.64 -0.96
N SER A 280 -17.26 -19.42 -1.10
CA SER A 280 -16.18 -19.14 -2.06
C SER A 280 -16.64 -19.24 -3.52
N GLN A 281 -17.73 -19.98 -3.77
CA GLN A 281 -18.34 -20.20 -5.08
C GLN A 281 -19.65 -19.41 -5.28
N GLY A 282 -19.96 -18.49 -4.38
CA GLY A 282 -21.18 -17.69 -4.47
C GLY A 282 -21.21 -16.77 -5.69
N ARG A 283 -22.41 -16.51 -6.20
CA ARG A 283 -22.63 -15.60 -7.34
C ARG A 283 -23.28 -14.30 -6.86
N ILE A 284 -22.80 -13.16 -7.33
CA ILE A 284 -23.39 -11.85 -7.01
C ILE A 284 -24.85 -11.83 -7.48
N VAL A 285 -25.75 -11.48 -6.55
CA VAL A 285 -27.19 -11.35 -6.81
C VAL A 285 -27.57 -9.89 -7.04
N ASP A 286 -26.95 -8.97 -6.31
CA ASP A 286 -27.16 -7.53 -6.45
C ASP A 286 -25.90 -6.84 -6.97
N LYS A 287 -25.90 -6.47 -8.25
CA LYS A 287 -24.78 -5.76 -8.90
C LYS A 287 -24.79 -4.25 -8.63
N SER A 288 -25.82 -3.73 -7.95
CA SER A 288 -25.93 -2.31 -7.63
C SER A 288 -25.19 -1.94 -6.35
N GLU A 289 -24.81 -2.92 -5.52
CA GLU A 289 -24.05 -2.70 -4.27
C GLU A 289 -22.62 -2.19 -4.57
N ARG A 290 -22.28 -1.02 -4.01
CA ARG A 290 -21.02 -0.31 -4.32
C ARG A 290 -20.09 -0.10 -3.13
N GLN A 291 -20.54 -0.49 -1.94
CA GLN A 291 -19.89 -0.18 -0.67
C GLN A 291 -19.25 -1.43 -0.08
N ASP A 292 -19.21 -1.54 1.23
CA ASP A 292 -18.65 -2.65 2.00
C ASP A 292 -19.56 -3.87 2.11
N ILE A 293 -20.71 -3.88 1.44
CA ILE A 293 -21.69 -4.96 1.46
C ILE A 293 -21.73 -5.70 0.11
N ARG A 294 -21.86 -7.03 0.16
CA ARG A 294 -22.10 -7.90 -1.01
C ARG A 294 -23.14 -8.96 -0.74
N THR A 295 -24.14 -9.05 -1.60
CA THR A 295 -25.20 -10.05 -1.55
C THR A 295 -24.98 -11.10 -2.62
N ILE A 296 -24.78 -12.34 -2.18
CA ILE A 296 -24.44 -13.48 -3.05
C ILE A 296 -25.43 -14.63 -2.86
N ALA A 297 -25.53 -15.48 -3.88
CA ALA A 297 -26.17 -16.78 -3.80
C ALA A 297 -25.09 -17.86 -3.72
N SER A 298 -24.89 -18.42 -2.53
CA SER A 298 -23.94 -19.51 -2.26
C SER A 298 -24.58 -20.84 -2.65
N PRO A 299 -23.91 -21.75 -3.39
CA PRO A 299 -24.43 -23.08 -3.66
C PRO A 299 -24.61 -23.87 -2.36
N LEU A 300 -25.67 -24.67 -2.32
CA LEU A 300 -25.98 -25.59 -1.22
C LEU A 300 -25.79 -27.05 -1.66
N SER A 301 -25.14 -27.82 -0.81
CA SER A 301 -25.01 -29.28 -0.93
C SER A 301 -25.89 -30.00 0.10
N GLY A 302 -26.13 -31.30 -0.12
CA GLY A 302 -27.03 -32.12 0.71
C GLY A 302 -28.47 -32.17 0.20
N ALA A 303 -29.31 -32.98 0.87
CA ALA A 303 -30.70 -33.20 0.49
C ALA A 303 -31.57 -31.96 0.74
N GLY A 304 -32.26 -31.48 -0.30
CA GLY A 304 -33.16 -30.32 -0.24
C GLY A 304 -33.50 -29.79 -1.64
N TRP A 305 -34.62 -29.10 -1.78
CA TRP A 305 -35.07 -28.57 -3.07
C TRP A 305 -34.30 -27.31 -3.51
N ALA A 306 -33.91 -26.46 -2.57
CA ALA A 306 -33.19 -25.22 -2.86
C ALA A 306 -31.72 -25.52 -3.20
N LYS A 307 -31.22 -25.09 -4.36
CA LYS A 307 -29.83 -25.34 -4.79
C LYS A 307 -28.82 -24.28 -4.33
N GLY A 308 -29.30 -23.22 -3.70
CA GLY A 308 -28.46 -22.14 -3.17
C GLY A 308 -29.16 -21.34 -2.07
N ILE A 309 -28.38 -20.57 -1.33
CA ILE A 309 -28.83 -19.67 -0.27
C ILE A 309 -28.37 -18.25 -0.58
N LYS A 310 -29.28 -17.28 -0.44
CA LYS A 310 -28.94 -15.86 -0.54
C LYS A 310 -28.37 -15.39 0.81
N GLN A 311 -27.19 -14.79 0.79
CA GLN A 311 -26.52 -14.26 1.98
C GLN A 311 -25.94 -12.89 1.68
N THR A 312 -25.85 -12.07 2.71
CA THR A 312 -25.19 -10.76 2.64
C THR A 312 -23.89 -10.81 3.44
N TYR A 313 -22.79 -10.38 2.84
CA TYR A 313 -21.47 -10.28 3.43
C TYR A 313 -21.13 -8.81 3.63
N GLN A 314 -20.46 -8.47 4.73
CA GLN A 314 -19.95 -7.13 4.98
C GLN A 314 -18.45 -7.18 5.31
N ILE A 315 -17.66 -6.23 4.78
CA ILE A 315 -16.27 -6.05 5.21
C ILE A 315 -16.27 -5.58 6.67
N LEU A 316 -15.55 -6.31 7.53
CA LEU A 316 -15.36 -5.90 8.93
C LEU A 316 -14.41 -4.69 9.02
N PRO A 317 -14.55 -3.85 10.07
CA PRO A 317 -13.62 -2.74 10.30
C PRO A 317 -12.15 -3.19 10.39
N ALA A 318 -11.24 -2.26 10.14
CA ALA A 318 -9.82 -2.46 10.39
C ALA A 318 -9.53 -2.69 11.89
N GLU A 319 -8.62 -3.62 12.20
CA GLU A 319 -8.26 -3.98 13.58
C GLU A 319 -6.76 -3.88 13.87
N GLU A 320 -5.91 -3.97 12.85
CA GLU A 320 -4.46 -3.96 13.04
C GLU A 320 -3.96 -2.54 13.28
N GLY A 321 -3.05 -2.35 14.23
CA GLY A 321 -2.43 -1.04 14.47
C GLY A 321 -1.65 -0.55 13.25
N GLY A 322 -1.59 0.75 13.04
CA GLY A 322 -1.00 1.31 11.84
C GLY A 322 -1.04 2.83 11.83
N ASP A 323 -1.19 3.40 10.64
CA ASP A 323 -1.37 4.85 10.42
C ASP A 323 -2.72 5.20 9.74
N GLY A 324 -3.67 4.26 9.71
CA GLY A 324 -4.97 4.39 9.04
C GLY A 324 -4.94 4.05 7.55
N THR A 325 -3.79 3.66 6.99
CA THR A 325 -3.68 3.12 5.62
C THR A 325 -2.72 1.95 5.55
N VAL A 326 -1.53 2.10 6.13
CA VAL A 326 -0.49 1.09 6.21
C VAL A 326 -0.59 0.38 7.57
N PRO A 327 -0.78 -0.94 7.58
CA PRO A 327 -0.76 -1.72 8.83
C PRO A 327 0.67 -1.94 9.31
N VAL A 328 0.84 -2.17 10.62
CA VAL A 328 2.14 -2.36 11.27
C VAL A 328 2.99 -3.41 10.56
N ARG A 329 2.41 -4.53 10.11
CA ARG A 329 3.14 -5.57 9.38
C ARG A 329 3.87 -5.04 8.14
N SER A 330 3.30 -4.05 7.46
CA SER A 330 3.91 -3.42 6.30
C SER A 330 4.73 -2.18 6.66
N GLY A 331 4.39 -1.46 7.73
CA GLY A 331 5.14 -0.27 8.15
C GLY A 331 6.48 -0.61 8.83
N ARG A 332 6.53 -1.73 9.56
CA ARG A 332 7.66 -2.16 10.38
C ARG A 332 8.72 -2.92 9.57
N ILE A 333 9.43 -2.22 8.69
CA ILE A 333 10.50 -2.77 7.82
C ILE A 333 11.57 -3.52 8.64
N PRO A 334 12.00 -4.74 8.28
CA PRO A 334 12.97 -5.53 9.05
C PRO A 334 14.28 -4.81 9.39
N GLU A 335 14.82 -5.07 10.60
CA GLU A 335 16.03 -4.41 11.13
C GLU A 335 17.25 -4.57 10.22
N SER A 336 17.43 -5.74 9.60
CA SER A 336 18.55 -6.02 8.70
C SER A 336 18.61 -5.11 7.46
N ARG A 337 17.57 -4.32 7.22
CA ARG A 337 17.44 -3.38 6.09
C ARG A 337 17.65 -1.91 6.49
N LEU A 338 17.79 -1.61 7.78
CA LEU A 338 17.76 -0.25 8.31
C LEU A 338 19.01 0.08 9.14
N LYS A 339 19.30 1.38 9.22
CA LYS A 339 20.24 1.97 10.18
C LYS A 339 19.55 2.41 11.46
N ALA A 340 18.31 2.89 11.36
CA ALA A 340 17.44 3.12 12.51
C ALA A 340 15.96 3.01 12.11
N ARG A 341 15.13 2.60 13.06
CA ARG A 341 13.66 2.55 12.94
C ARG A 341 13.01 3.24 14.11
N TYR A 342 12.08 4.15 13.84
CA TYR A 342 11.31 4.85 14.87
C TYR A 342 9.82 4.56 14.74
N GLN A 343 9.22 4.04 15.82
CA GLN A 343 7.77 3.90 15.91
C GLN A 343 7.20 5.19 16.49
N VAL A 344 6.31 5.85 15.76
CA VAL A 344 5.67 7.11 16.17
C VAL A 344 4.18 7.03 15.90
N SER A 345 3.35 7.44 16.87
CA SER A 345 1.90 7.50 16.70
C SER A 345 1.54 8.66 15.78
N VAL A 346 1.20 8.35 14.53
CA VAL A 346 0.80 9.33 13.50
C VAL A 346 -0.20 8.73 12.54
N GLY A 347 -1.11 9.56 12.02
CA GLY A 347 -1.89 9.23 10.83
C GLY A 347 -1.05 9.31 9.55
N HIS A 348 -1.46 8.59 8.51
CA HIS A 348 -0.68 8.40 7.29
C HIS A 348 -0.39 9.71 6.55
N GLU A 349 -1.44 10.50 6.27
CA GLU A 349 -1.33 11.77 5.54
C GLU A 349 -0.57 12.85 6.36
N PRO A 350 -0.92 13.13 7.63
CA PRO A 350 -0.23 14.15 8.43
C PRO A 350 1.09 13.65 9.04
N ALA A 351 1.65 12.51 8.62
CA ALA A 351 2.80 11.88 9.27
C ALA A 351 4.00 12.84 9.50
N TYR A 352 4.33 13.64 8.50
CA TYR A 352 5.40 14.65 8.59
C TYR A 352 4.99 15.96 9.28
N GLN A 353 3.74 16.12 9.71
CA GLN A 353 3.32 17.22 10.59
C GLN A 353 3.65 16.93 12.06
N SER A 354 3.97 15.68 12.41
CA SER A 354 4.40 15.31 13.75
C SER A 354 5.80 15.85 14.06
N PRO A 355 5.98 16.64 15.14
CA PRO A 355 7.30 17.11 15.55
C PRO A 355 8.29 15.97 15.83
N LEU A 356 7.80 14.82 16.33
CA LEU A 356 8.63 13.65 16.59
C LEU A 356 9.13 13.00 15.29
N ALA A 357 8.27 12.91 14.27
CA ALA A 357 8.69 12.42 12.95
C ALA A 357 9.70 13.38 12.30
N GLN A 358 9.48 14.69 12.41
CA GLN A 358 10.41 15.71 11.92
C GLN A 358 11.76 15.63 12.63
N GLU A 359 11.77 15.48 13.96
CA GLU A 359 13.00 15.34 14.74
C GLU A 359 13.76 14.07 14.35
N PHE A 360 13.07 12.93 14.18
CA PHE A 360 13.70 11.70 13.69
C PHE A 360 14.32 11.89 12.31
N THR A 361 13.59 12.49 11.37
CA THR A 361 14.09 12.76 10.03
C THR A 361 15.32 13.67 10.03
N LEU A 362 15.33 14.70 10.87
CA LEU A 362 16.47 15.60 11.01
C LEU A 362 17.70 14.87 11.57
N ARG A 363 17.52 14.02 12.59
CA ARG A 363 18.61 13.19 13.14
C ARG A 363 19.15 12.21 12.11
N ALA A 364 18.26 11.54 11.38
CA ALA A 364 18.63 10.63 10.29
C ALA A 364 19.40 11.34 9.17
N LEU A 365 19.05 12.58 8.84
CA LEU A 365 19.77 13.42 7.87
C LEU A 365 21.20 13.72 8.35
N VAL A 366 21.36 14.11 9.62
CA VAL A 366 22.69 14.38 10.20
C VAL A 366 23.54 13.11 10.23
N LYS A 367 22.97 11.97 10.62
CA LYS A 367 23.65 10.65 10.57
C LYS A 367 24.03 10.24 9.15
N THR A 368 23.15 10.48 8.18
CA THR A 368 23.41 10.22 6.76
C THR A 368 24.59 11.02 6.24
N THR A 369 24.71 12.29 6.63
CA THR A 369 25.81 13.17 6.23
C THR A 369 27.18 12.62 6.64
N GLN A 370 27.26 11.88 7.75
CA GLN A 370 28.53 11.32 8.21
C GLN A 370 29.14 10.31 7.22
N LYS A 371 28.32 9.72 6.34
CA LYS A 371 28.79 8.76 5.32
C LYS A 371 29.63 9.40 4.21
N ILE A 372 29.69 10.73 4.14
CA ILE A 372 30.63 11.43 3.25
C ILE A 372 32.09 11.15 3.63
N LYS A 373 32.39 10.95 4.93
CA LYS A 373 33.75 10.59 5.38
C LYS A 373 34.21 9.20 4.92
N SER A 374 33.27 8.36 4.48
CA SER A 374 33.51 6.97 4.06
C SER A 374 33.29 6.76 2.56
N SER A 375 32.97 7.82 1.81
CA SER A 375 32.62 7.79 0.38
C SER A 375 33.77 8.23 -0.51
#